data_AF-A0A9D5G4N7-F1
#
_entry.id   AF-A0A9D5G4N7-F1
#
_cell.length_a   1.000
_cell.length_b   1.000
_cell.length_c   1.000
_cell.angle_alpha   90.00
_cell.angle_beta   90.00
_cell.angle_gamma   90.00
#
_symmetry.space_group_name_H-M   'P 1'
#
loop_
_entity.id
_entity.type
_entity.pdbx_description
1 polymer ?
#
loop_
_entity_poly.entity_id
_entity_poly.type
_entity_poly.pdbx_seq_one_letter_code
_entity_poly.pdbx_strand_id
1 'polypeptide(L)'
;MNGDRFPGVMSAASSGCILADNGAGAQLPDTALERMQRYLAYDNAQKGRIFTRPLGTGDLLTEAKTELATLLGTTVGRVGIGANATSIALAVSRLLATVVQRGDRIVVTASDHEANIAPWVWLRRFGAQIDVVPVDAHGDLDEAKYRAFLERAPVIVALPWASNVTGTVFDVGRYARLAKAARATVVVDGVQAFPHFALDIDPAIDFVFFSAYKMYAPHLGFWYASDAALDRFVHCDDPNVPGGDARYWTIESGTQSYEGLAGWLGTVAYFRGIEAAPRRCTRPRCAATRT
;
A
#
# COMPACT_ATOMS: atom_id res chain seq x y z
N MET A 1 3.20 22.04 -1.49
CA MET A 1 4.52 21.48 -1.16
C MET A 1 5.58 22.53 -1.44
N ASN A 2 6.57 22.66 -0.56
CA ASN A 2 7.70 23.56 -0.77
C ASN A 2 8.79 22.80 -1.57
N GLY A 3 9.06 23.22 -2.81
CA GLY A 3 10.03 22.56 -3.70
C GLY A 3 11.47 22.59 -3.19
N ASP A 4 11.81 23.59 -2.36
CA ASP A 4 13.15 23.76 -1.78
C ASP A 4 13.53 22.61 -0.82
N ARG A 5 12.51 21.88 -0.35
CA ARG A 5 12.66 20.73 0.54
C ARG A 5 12.94 19.42 -0.21
N PHE A 6 13.04 19.45 -1.53
CA PHE A 6 13.35 18.30 -2.37
C PHE A 6 14.65 18.51 -3.14
N PRO A 7 15.80 18.07 -2.58
CA PRO A 7 17.10 18.25 -3.24
C PRO A 7 17.16 17.71 -4.68
N GLY A 8 16.48 16.59 -4.95
CA GLY A 8 16.38 16.02 -6.30
C GLY A 8 15.65 16.91 -7.30
N VAL A 9 14.60 17.61 -6.86
CA VAL A 9 13.87 18.58 -7.69
C VAL A 9 14.73 19.81 -7.97
N MET A 10 15.43 20.33 -6.95
CA MET A 10 16.32 21.49 -7.10
C MET A 10 17.50 21.19 -8.04
N SER A 11 18.08 20.00 -7.92
CA SER A 11 19.14 19.52 -8.81
C SER A 11 18.65 19.45 -10.28
N ALA A 12 17.49 18.82 -10.52
CA ALA A 12 16.89 18.75 -11.85
C ALA A 12 16.59 20.14 -12.43
N ALA A 13 15.99 21.03 -11.63
CA ALA A 13 15.68 22.39 -12.04
C ALA A 13 16.94 23.18 -12.44
N SER A 14 18.05 23.01 -11.71
CA SER A 14 19.33 23.67 -12.02
C SER A 14 19.92 23.27 -13.38
N SER A 15 19.52 22.13 -13.92
CA SER A 15 19.91 21.62 -15.24
C SER A 15 18.83 21.83 -16.31
N GLY A 16 17.77 22.58 -16.00
CA GLY A 16 16.64 22.83 -16.91
C GLY A 16 15.68 21.66 -17.07
N CYS A 17 15.75 20.64 -16.21
CA CYS A 17 14.89 19.47 -16.24
C CYS A 17 13.64 19.65 -15.35
N ILE A 18 12.48 19.26 -15.86
CA ILE A 18 11.21 19.22 -15.12
C ILE A 18 10.84 17.76 -14.84
N LEU A 19 10.71 17.42 -13.55
CA LEU A 19 10.32 16.08 -13.11
C LEU A 19 8.80 15.98 -13.01
N ALA A 20 8.14 15.53 -14.09
CA ALA A 20 6.69 15.40 -14.18
C ALA A 20 6.21 13.93 -14.21
N ASP A 21 6.94 13.02 -13.54
CA ASP A 21 6.71 11.55 -13.59
C ASP A 21 6.54 10.91 -12.20
N ASN A 22 5.89 11.63 -11.27
CA ASN A 22 5.69 11.14 -9.89
C ASN A 22 4.88 9.82 -9.83
N GLY A 23 4.08 9.53 -10.86
CA GLY A 23 3.33 8.27 -11.00
C GLY A 23 4.24 7.06 -11.23
N ALA A 24 5.45 7.25 -11.75
CA ALA A 24 6.49 6.23 -11.84
C ALA A 24 7.43 6.23 -10.64
N GLY A 25 7.55 7.34 -9.91
CA GLY A 25 8.30 7.44 -8.67
C GLY A 25 8.54 8.89 -8.26
N ALA A 26 8.35 9.19 -6.98
CA ALA A 26 8.46 10.54 -6.45
C ALA A 26 9.86 10.81 -5.88
N GLN A 27 10.27 12.07 -5.88
CA GLN A 27 11.52 12.48 -5.25
C GLN A 27 11.42 12.45 -3.71
N LEU A 28 12.54 12.28 -3.02
CA LEU A 28 12.55 12.28 -1.55
C LEU A 28 12.68 13.70 -0.98
N PRO A 29 11.97 14.04 0.11
CA PRO A 29 12.23 15.26 0.85
C PRO A 29 13.56 15.16 1.61
N ASP A 30 14.15 16.30 1.94
CA ASP A 30 15.37 16.43 2.75
C ASP A 30 15.31 15.62 4.05
N THR A 31 14.18 15.65 4.77
CA THR A 31 13.99 14.92 6.03
C THR A 31 14.07 13.41 5.87
N ALA A 32 13.63 12.87 4.73
CA ALA A 32 13.77 11.45 4.43
C ALA A 32 15.25 11.10 4.24
N LEU A 33 15.97 11.88 3.43
CA LEU A 33 17.40 11.70 3.17
C LEU A 33 18.23 11.79 4.47
N GLU A 34 17.97 12.79 5.30
CA GLU A 34 18.67 13.01 6.56
C GLU A 34 18.45 11.86 7.55
N ARG A 35 17.20 11.37 7.70
CA ARG A 35 16.91 10.25 8.61
C ARG A 35 17.55 8.94 8.12
N MET A 36 17.57 8.69 6.82
CA MET A 36 18.27 7.53 6.24
C MET A 36 19.78 7.59 6.55
N GLN A 37 20.42 8.73 6.27
CA GLN A 37 21.85 8.93 6.50
C GLN A 37 22.21 8.78 7.98
N ARG A 38 21.42 9.39 8.88
CA ARG A 38 21.62 9.29 10.33
C ARG A 38 21.51 7.84 10.80
N TYR A 39 20.49 7.10 10.35
CA TYR A 39 20.32 5.70 10.71
C TYR A 39 21.53 4.88 10.28
N LEU A 40 21.97 5.02 9.03
CA LEU A 40 23.12 4.28 8.50
C LEU A 40 24.43 4.62 9.23
N ALA A 41 24.65 5.89 9.56
CA ALA A 41 25.86 6.34 10.22
C ALA A 41 25.94 5.94 11.70
N TYR A 42 24.81 5.91 12.40
CA TYR A 42 24.80 5.83 13.86
C TYR A 42 24.00 4.66 14.44
N ASP A 43 22.95 4.16 13.79
CA ASP A 43 21.98 3.26 14.43
C ASP A 43 21.80 1.91 13.70
N ASN A 44 22.49 1.70 12.59
CA ASN A 44 22.40 0.51 11.75
C ASN A 44 22.72 -0.78 12.52
N ALA A 45 21.71 -1.63 12.68
CA ALA A 45 21.83 -2.88 13.40
C ALA A 45 20.74 -3.86 12.99
N GLN A 46 20.97 -5.16 13.18
CA GLN A 46 19.90 -6.14 13.04
C GLN A 46 19.01 -6.19 14.29
N LYS A 47 17.68 -6.27 14.11
CA LYS A 47 16.72 -6.45 15.21
C LYS A 47 17.08 -7.68 16.06
N GLY A 48 16.97 -7.54 17.39
CA GLY A 48 17.22 -8.62 18.33
C GLY A 48 18.70 -8.90 18.63
N ARG A 49 19.62 -8.10 18.10
CA ARG A 49 21.03 -8.13 18.53
C ARG A 49 21.21 -7.32 19.81
N ILE A 50 21.95 -7.87 20.76
CA ILE A 50 22.28 -7.22 22.02
C ILE A 50 23.64 -6.56 21.85
N PHE A 51 23.70 -5.24 21.99
CA PHE A 51 24.93 -4.47 21.98
C PHE A 51 25.09 -3.74 23.32
N THR A 52 26.30 -3.26 23.61
CA THR A 52 26.61 -2.46 24.80
C THR A 52 25.87 -1.11 24.81
N ARG A 53 25.42 -0.64 23.64
CA ARG A 53 24.50 0.51 23.48
C ARG A 53 23.18 0.01 22.86
N PRO A 54 22.01 0.44 23.35
CA PRO A 54 20.75 0.18 22.65
C PRO A 54 20.77 0.86 21.29
N LEU A 55 20.72 0.07 20.22
CA LEU A 55 20.52 0.55 18.86
C LEU A 55 19.02 0.49 18.59
N GLY A 56 18.38 1.65 18.39
CA GLY A 56 16.92 1.82 18.35
C GLY A 56 16.22 1.21 17.13
N THR A 57 16.79 0.19 16.48
CA THR A 57 16.21 -0.45 15.29
C THR A 57 14.88 -1.16 15.60
N GLY A 58 14.73 -1.74 16.80
CA GLY A 58 13.44 -2.31 17.23
C GLY A 58 12.35 -1.26 17.38
N ASP A 59 12.71 -0.11 17.97
CA ASP A 59 11.81 1.02 18.16
C ASP A 59 11.43 1.64 16.80
N LEU A 60 12.40 1.75 15.88
CA LEU A 60 12.21 2.24 14.51
C LEU A 60 11.13 1.47 13.76
N LEU A 61 11.16 0.13 13.82
CA LEU A 61 10.16 -0.72 13.18
C LEU A 61 8.76 -0.47 13.78
N THR A 62 8.68 -0.37 15.10
CA THR A 62 7.43 -0.15 15.83
C THR A 62 6.86 1.25 15.52
N GLU A 63 7.70 2.28 15.50
CA GLU A 63 7.36 3.64 15.11
C GLU A 63 6.85 3.66 13.66
N ALA A 64 7.58 3.05 12.72
CA ALA A 64 7.19 2.99 11.31
C ALA A 64 5.81 2.35 11.09
N LYS A 65 5.53 1.23 11.77
CA LYS A 65 4.21 0.58 11.70
C LYS A 65 3.12 1.40 12.39
N THR A 66 3.43 2.07 13.50
CA THR A 66 2.48 2.96 14.20
C THR A 66 2.07 4.14 13.32
N GLU A 67 3.05 4.73 12.62
CA GLU A 67 2.80 5.83 11.69
C GLU A 67 1.99 5.37 10.46
N LEU A 68 2.32 4.20 9.90
CA LEU A 68 1.55 3.59 8.82
C LEU A 68 0.10 3.31 9.25
N ALA A 69 -0.10 2.72 10.43
CA ALA A 69 -1.43 2.45 10.96
C ALA A 69 -2.24 3.74 11.17
N THR A 70 -1.60 4.79 11.68
CA THR A 70 -2.22 6.10 11.86
C THR A 70 -2.67 6.70 10.53
N LEU A 71 -1.83 6.66 9.49
CA LEU A 71 -2.15 7.18 8.15
C LEU A 71 -3.27 6.41 7.45
N LEU A 72 -3.40 5.12 7.73
CA LEU A 72 -4.46 4.25 7.19
C LEU A 72 -5.70 4.18 8.10
N GLY A 73 -5.75 4.95 9.20
CA GLY A 73 -6.89 4.94 10.13
C GLY A 73 -7.14 3.59 10.83
N THR A 74 -6.08 2.82 11.09
CA THR A 74 -6.16 1.43 11.58
C THR A 74 -5.20 1.19 12.76
N THR A 75 -5.04 -0.08 13.17
CA THR A 75 -4.13 -0.50 14.24
C THR A 75 -2.86 -1.16 13.69
N VAL A 76 -1.78 -1.14 14.49
CA VAL A 76 -0.48 -1.74 14.14
C VAL A 76 -0.59 -3.23 13.77
N GLY A 77 -1.54 -3.95 14.36
CA GLY A 77 -1.74 -5.38 14.11
C GLY A 77 -2.31 -5.71 12.72
N ARG A 78 -2.83 -4.71 12.00
CA ARG A 78 -3.45 -4.82 10.68
C ARG A 78 -2.56 -4.33 9.55
N VAL A 79 -1.33 -3.90 9.84
CA VAL A 79 -0.41 -3.34 8.85
C VAL A 79 0.94 -4.02 8.88
N GLY A 80 1.62 -3.96 7.74
CA GLY A 80 2.99 -4.39 7.65
C GLY A 80 3.77 -3.82 6.48
N ILE A 81 5.02 -4.27 6.40
CA ILE A 81 6.09 -3.77 5.57
C ILE A 81 6.60 -4.90 4.68
N GLY A 82 6.94 -4.56 3.45
CA GLY A 82 7.61 -5.46 2.52
C GLY A 82 8.54 -4.69 1.58
N ALA A 83 9.00 -5.35 0.52
CA ALA A 83 9.92 -4.74 -0.44
C ALA A 83 9.23 -3.71 -1.35
N ASN A 84 8.06 -4.04 -1.88
CA ASN A 84 7.24 -3.20 -2.76
C ASN A 84 5.83 -3.82 -2.92
N ALA A 85 4.89 -3.09 -3.51
CA ALA A 85 3.53 -3.55 -3.80
C ALA A 85 3.48 -4.88 -4.56
N THR A 86 4.29 -5.05 -5.60
CA THR A 86 4.31 -6.27 -6.42
C THR A 86 4.72 -7.50 -5.61
N SER A 87 5.79 -7.39 -4.81
CA SER A 87 6.24 -8.47 -3.93
C SER A 87 5.19 -8.84 -2.89
N ILE A 88 4.49 -7.85 -2.35
CA ILE A 88 3.38 -8.05 -1.41
C ILE A 88 2.20 -8.74 -2.12
N ALA A 89 1.79 -8.27 -3.30
CA ALA A 89 0.69 -8.86 -4.06
C ALA A 89 0.98 -10.34 -4.41
N LEU A 90 2.23 -10.68 -4.73
CA LEU A 90 2.67 -12.07 -4.92
C LEU A 90 2.63 -12.89 -3.62
N ALA A 91 2.98 -12.31 -2.48
CA ALA A 91 2.87 -12.99 -1.19
C ALA A 91 1.40 -13.25 -0.81
N VAL A 92 0.53 -12.24 -1.00
CA VAL A 92 -0.92 -12.37 -0.80
C VAL A 92 -1.52 -13.40 -1.75
N SER A 93 -1.12 -13.45 -3.03
CA SER A 93 -1.66 -14.46 -3.95
C SER A 93 -1.24 -15.88 -3.56
N ARG A 94 -0.02 -16.08 -3.06
CA ARG A 94 0.43 -17.38 -2.52
C ARG A 94 -0.34 -17.78 -1.27
N LEU A 95 -0.64 -16.81 -0.41
CA LEU A 95 -1.47 -17.02 0.77
C LEU A 95 -2.87 -17.49 0.37
N LEU A 96 -3.49 -16.79 -0.58
CA LEU A 96 -4.84 -17.11 -1.07
C LEU A 96 -4.88 -18.39 -1.92
N ALA A 97 -3.76 -18.79 -2.53
CA ALA A 97 -3.67 -20.06 -3.27
C ALA A 97 -4.04 -21.28 -2.42
N THR A 98 -3.87 -21.21 -1.09
CA THR A 98 -4.19 -22.30 -0.15
C THR A 98 -5.67 -22.66 -0.11
N VAL A 99 -6.56 -21.75 -0.50
CA VAL A 99 -8.01 -21.95 -0.50
C VAL A 99 -8.62 -22.02 -1.91
N VAL A 100 -7.80 -21.82 -2.95
CA VAL A 100 -8.25 -21.83 -4.35
C VAL A 100 -8.36 -23.26 -4.85
N GLN A 101 -9.50 -23.59 -5.42
CA GLN A 101 -9.82 -24.88 -6.01
C GLN A 101 -9.93 -24.79 -7.53
N ARG A 102 -9.81 -25.95 -8.20
CA ARG A 102 -10.01 -26.03 -9.65
C ARG A 102 -11.42 -25.61 -10.02
N GLY A 103 -11.54 -24.67 -10.95
CA GLY A 103 -12.82 -24.14 -11.41
C GLY A 103 -13.25 -22.85 -10.71
N ASP A 104 -12.58 -22.46 -9.62
CA ASP A 104 -12.84 -21.20 -8.94
C ASP A 104 -12.59 -20.01 -9.86
N ARG A 105 -13.36 -18.94 -9.65
CA ARG A 105 -13.28 -17.70 -10.42
C ARG A 105 -12.60 -16.61 -9.64
N ILE A 106 -11.76 -15.85 -10.33
CA ILE A 106 -11.11 -14.65 -9.82
C ILE A 106 -11.45 -13.50 -10.76
N VAL A 107 -11.92 -12.40 -10.19
CA VAL A 107 -12.21 -11.17 -10.93
C VAL A 107 -11.05 -10.21 -10.81
N VAL A 108 -10.60 -9.68 -11.94
CA VAL A 108 -9.64 -8.56 -12.03
C VAL A 108 -10.24 -7.49 -12.94
N THR A 109 -9.61 -6.32 -13.05
CA THR A 109 -10.09 -5.26 -13.94
C THR A 109 -9.12 -4.99 -15.08
N ALA A 110 -9.63 -4.42 -16.17
CA ALA A 110 -8.80 -3.96 -17.29
C ALA A 110 -7.99 -2.68 -16.96
N SER A 111 -8.30 -2.02 -15.84
CA SER A 111 -7.58 -0.83 -15.37
C SER A 111 -6.47 -1.15 -14.36
N ASP A 112 -6.32 -2.43 -13.97
CA ASP A 112 -5.30 -2.82 -13.01
C ASP A 112 -3.89 -2.68 -13.60
N HIS A 113 -2.95 -2.28 -12.74
CA HIS A 113 -1.54 -2.39 -13.04
C HIS A 113 -1.15 -3.89 -13.12
N GLU A 114 -0.13 -4.25 -13.91
CA GLU A 114 0.30 -5.65 -14.06
C GLU A 114 0.61 -6.32 -12.71
N ALA A 115 1.13 -5.55 -11.76
CA ALA A 115 1.37 -5.98 -10.38
C ALA A 115 0.12 -6.50 -9.65
N ASN A 116 -1.08 -6.02 -10.02
CA ASN A 116 -2.37 -6.50 -9.53
C ASN A 116 -3.12 -7.40 -10.52
N ILE A 117 -2.43 -7.95 -11.53
CA ILE A 117 -2.99 -8.94 -12.48
C ILE A 117 -2.16 -10.23 -12.44
N ALA A 118 -0.84 -10.11 -12.59
CA ALA A 118 0.07 -11.25 -12.67
C ALA A 118 -0.03 -12.22 -11.48
N PRO A 119 -0.18 -11.77 -10.22
CA PRO A 119 -0.33 -12.68 -9.08
C PRO A 119 -1.57 -13.57 -9.17
N TRP A 120 -2.66 -13.06 -9.75
CA TRP A 120 -3.93 -13.77 -9.90
C TRP A 120 -3.90 -14.70 -11.11
N VAL A 121 -3.33 -14.24 -12.23
CA VAL A 121 -3.12 -15.07 -13.42
C VAL A 121 -2.25 -16.29 -13.12
N TRP A 122 -1.26 -16.15 -12.23
CA TRP A 122 -0.44 -17.27 -11.77
C TRP A 122 -1.29 -18.41 -11.15
N LEU A 123 -2.42 -18.08 -10.53
CA LEU A 123 -3.33 -19.06 -9.91
C LEU A 123 -4.06 -19.94 -10.94
N ARG A 124 -4.01 -19.62 -12.25
CA ARG A 124 -4.46 -20.52 -13.33
C ARG A 124 -3.74 -21.88 -13.28
N ARG A 125 -2.51 -21.94 -12.76
CA ARG A 125 -1.75 -23.18 -12.55
C ARG A 125 -2.44 -24.15 -11.58
N PHE A 126 -3.29 -23.63 -10.69
CA PHE A 126 -4.11 -24.39 -9.76
C PHE A 126 -5.54 -24.62 -10.27
N GLY A 127 -5.82 -24.23 -11.52
CA GLY A 127 -7.11 -24.44 -12.18
C GLY A 127 -8.13 -23.31 -11.99
N ALA A 128 -7.72 -22.15 -11.47
CA ALA A 128 -8.58 -20.96 -11.39
C ALA A 128 -8.88 -20.37 -12.79
N GLN A 129 -10.04 -19.74 -12.92
CA GLN A 129 -10.45 -18.98 -14.11
C GLN A 129 -10.41 -17.48 -13.79
N ILE A 130 -9.96 -16.68 -14.75
CA ILE A 130 -9.86 -15.22 -14.59
C ILE A 130 -10.91 -14.55 -15.45
N ASP A 131 -11.76 -13.75 -14.81
CA ASP A 131 -12.73 -12.88 -15.45
C ASP A 131 -12.23 -11.43 -15.34
N VAL A 132 -12.22 -10.70 -16.47
CA VAL A 132 -11.65 -9.34 -16.56
C VAL A 132 -12.78 -8.34 -16.79
N VAL A 133 -12.98 -7.43 -15.83
CA VAL A 133 -13.97 -6.35 -15.90
C VAL A 133 -13.45 -5.27 -16.84
N PRO A 134 -14.14 -4.95 -17.93
CA PRO A 134 -13.74 -3.85 -18.81
C PRO A 134 -13.99 -2.49 -18.13
N VAL A 135 -13.34 -1.46 -18.67
CA VAL A 135 -13.69 -0.07 -18.34
C VAL A 135 -14.76 0.43 -19.31
N ASP A 136 -15.63 1.32 -18.83
CA ASP A 136 -16.66 1.96 -19.63
C ASP A 136 -16.14 3.20 -20.37
N ALA A 137 -17.03 3.89 -21.09
CA ALA A 137 -16.68 5.08 -21.86
C ALA A 137 -16.29 6.29 -20.99
N HIS A 138 -16.57 6.25 -19.69
CA HIS A 138 -16.20 7.29 -18.72
C HIS A 138 -14.88 6.97 -18.00
N GLY A 139 -14.29 5.80 -18.29
CA GLY A 139 -13.07 5.33 -17.65
C GLY A 139 -13.29 4.76 -16.26
N ASP A 140 -14.53 4.48 -15.86
CA ASP A 140 -14.90 3.72 -14.65
C ASP A 140 -15.05 2.22 -15.00
N LEU A 141 -15.24 1.35 -14.01
CA LEU A 141 -15.48 -0.08 -14.24
C LEU A 141 -16.90 -0.29 -14.79
N ASP A 142 -17.04 -1.11 -15.84
CA ASP A 142 -18.35 -1.56 -16.34
C ASP A 142 -19.08 -2.34 -15.24
N GLU A 143 -19.99 -1.65 -14.56
CA GLU A 143 -20.70 -2.18 -13.40
C GLU A 143 -21.63 -3.35 -13.77
N ALA A 144 -22.22 -3.34 -14.97
CA ALA A 144 -23.07 -4.43 -15.42
C ALA A 144 -22.26 -5.72 -15.60
N LYS A 145 -21.08 -5.62 -16.21
CA LYS A 145 -20.15 -6.75 -16.33
C LYS A 145 -19.60 -7.20 -14.98
N TYR A 146 -19.25 -6.25 -14.11
CA TYR A 146 -18.80 -6.56 -12.77
C TYR A 146 -19.83 -7.39 -12.00
N ARG A 147 -21.09 -6.94 -11.96
CA ARG A 147 -22.19 -7.66 -11.30
C ARG A 147 -22.42 -9.04 -11.90
N ALA A 148 -22.42 -9.16 -13.23
CA ALA A 148 -22.55 -10.45 -13.90
C ALA A 148 -21.41 -11.44 -13.55
N PHE A 149 -20.19 -10.95 -13.30
CA PHE A 149 -19.12 -11.81 -12.81
C PHE A 149 -19.29 -12.19 -11.33
N LEU A 150 -19.79 -11.28 -10.49
CA LEU A 150 -20.09 -11.57 -9.09
C LEU A 150 -21.17 -12.65 -8.93
N GLU A 151 -22.17 -12.69 -9.82
CA GLU A 151 -23.20 -13.76 -9.86
C GLU A 151 -22.61 -15.16 -10.05
N ARG A 152 -21.37 -15.25 -10.54
CA ARG A 152 -20.64 -16.52 -10.75
C ARG A 152 -19.82 -16.93 -9.52
N ALA A 153 -20.06 -16.28 -8.37
CA ALA A 153 -19.47 -16.56 -7.06
C ALA A 153 -17.93 -16.64 -7.09
N PRO A 154 -17.22 -15.56 -7.49
CA PRO A 154 -15.77 -15.56 -7.48
C PRO A 154 -15.24 -15.66 -6.05
N VAL A 155 -14.12 -16.39 -5.90
CA VAL A 155 -13.46 -16.54 -4.60
C VAL A 155 -12.56 -15.34 -4.27
N ILE A 156 -12.05 -14.65 -5.29
CA ILE A 156 -11.20 -13.46 -5.14
C ILE A 156 -11.68 -12.38 -6.12
N VAL A 157 -11.68 -11.14 -5.65
CA VAL A 157 -11.89 -9.95 -6.47
C VAL A 157 -10.74 -8.98 -6.21
N ALA A 158 -9.95 -8.71 -7.24
CA ALA A 158 -8.87 -7.72 -7.22
C ALA A 158 -9.33 -6.42 -7.88
N LEU A 159 -9.10 -5.29 -7.20
CA LEU A 159 -9.53 -3.97 -7.65
C LEU A 159 -8.38 -2.96 -7.56
N PRO A 160 -8.25 -2.04 -8.52
CA PRO A 160 -7.41 -0.86 -8.35
C PRO A 160 -8.20 0.19 -7.56
N TRP A 161 -7.53 0.90 -6.65
CA TRP A 161 -8.12 2.09 -6.02
C TRP A 161 -8.08 3.29 -6.98
N ALA A 162 -6.98 3.44 -7.71
CA ALA A 162 -6.83 4.45 -8.74
C ALA A 162 -5.99 3.94 -9.92
N SER A 163 -6.34 4.37 -11.13
CA SER A 163 -5.60 4.04 -12.35
C SER A 163 -4.31 4.84 -12.45
N ASN A 164 -3.17 4.17 -12.67
CA ASN A 164 -1.91 4.84 -12.95
C ASN A 164 -1.83 5.45 -14.35
N VAL A 165 -2.76 5.11 -15.24
CA VAL A 165 -2.76 5.54 -16.64
C VAL A 165 -3.72 6.71 -16.85
N THR A 166 -4.96 6.57 -16.39
CA THR A 166 -6.02 7.58 -16.61
C THR A 166 -6.19 8.53 -15.44
N GLY A 167 -5.68 8.18 -14.26
CA GLY A 167 -5.94 8.91 -13.02
C GLY A 167 -7.36 8.73 -12.46
N THR A 168 -8.18 7.84 -13.04
CA THR A 168 -9.51 7.52 -12.50
C THR A 168 -9.37 7.04 -11.05
N VAL A 169 -10.17 7.59 -10.15
CA VAL A 169 -10.31 7.12 -8.77
C VAL A 169 -11.63 6.35 -8.67
N PHE A 170 -11.56 5.08 -8.33
CA PHE A 170 -12.72 4.21 -8.25
C PHE A 170 -13.39 4.31 -6.89
N ASP A 171 -14.72 4.16 -6.82
CA ASP A 171 -15.43 3.94 -5.56
C ASP A 171 -15.19 2.50 -5.08
N VAL A 172 -13.95 2.26 -4.63
CA VAL A 172 -13.48 0.92 -4.27
C VAL A 172 -14.26 0.34 -3.10
N GLY A 173 -14.75 1.16 -2.17
CA GLY A 173 -15.61 0.72 -1.07
C GLY A 173 -16.93 0.16 -1.58
N ARG A 174 -17.56 0.83 -2.56
CA ARG A 174 -18.78 0.32 -3.21
C ARG A 174 -18.54 -1.01 -3.91
N TYR A 175 -17.49 -1.12 -4.72
CA TYR A 175 -17.17 -2.37 -5.41
C TYR A 175 -16.81 -3.49 -4.42
N ALA A 176 -16.01 -3.19 -3.39
CA ALA A 176 -15.68 -4.14 -2.33
C ALA A 176 -16.94 -4.69 -1.63
N ARG A 177 -17.89 -3.83 -1.23
CA ARG A 177 -19.14 -4.27 -0.60
C ARG A 177 -19.96 -5.20 -1.51
N LEU A 178 -20.00 -4.93 -2.81
CA LEU A 178 -20.63 -5.84 -3.79
C LEU A 178 -19.93 -7.20 -3.86
N ALA A 179 -18.59 -7.20 -3.92
CA ALA A 179 -17.80 -8.42 -3.89
C ALA A 179 -17.99 -9.23 -2.60
N LYS A 180 -18.05 -8.57 -1.44
CA LYS A 180 -18.32 -9.22 -0.15
C LYS A 180 -19.72 -9.82 -0.08
N ALA A 181 -20.72 -9.20 -0.70
CA ALA A 181 -22.05 -9.80 -0.82
C ALA A 181 -22.03 -11.11 -1.62
N ALA A 182 -21.11 -11.25 -2.58
CA ALA A 182 -20.82 -12.49 -3.30
C ALA A 182 -19.85 -13.44 -2.55
N ARG A 183 -19.47 -13.11 -1.30
CA ARG A 183 -18.55 -13.87 -0.42
C ARG A 183 -17.09 -13.97 -0.92
N ALA A 184 -16.70 -13.10 -1.85
CA ALA A 184 -15.32 -13.05 -2.33
C ALA A 184 -14.37 -12.47 -1.28
N THR A 185 -13.09 -12.84 -1.37
CA THR A 185 -11.99 -12.11 -0.73
C THR A 185 -11.59 -10.91 -1.61
N VAL A 186 -11.55 -9.71 -1.04
CA VAL A 186 -11.30 -8.46 -1.76
C VAL A 186 -9.86 -8.00 -1.56
N VAL A 187 -9.11 -7.86 -2.65
CA VAL A 187 -7.73 -7.36 -2.65
C VAL A 187 -7.65 -6.06 -3.43
N VAL A 188 -7.01 -5.03 -2.87
CA VAL A 188 -6.95 -3.70 -3.48
C VAL A 188 -5.51 -3.26 -3.71
N ASP A 189 -5.25 -2.77 -4.93
CA ASP A 189 -4.04 -2.00 -5.25
C ASP A 189 -4.27 -0.52 -4.88
N GLY A 190 -3.62 -0.07 -3.81
CA GLY A 190 -3.70 1.30 -3.34
C GLY A 190 -2.55 2.20 -3.81
N VAL A 191 -1.64 1.70 -4.65
CA VAL A 191 -0.35 2.34 -4.97
C VAL A 191 -0.49 3.78 -5.47
N GLN A 192 -1.46 4.04 -6.34
CA GLN A 192 -1.67 5.40 -6.89
C GLN A 192 -2.64 6.24 -6.07
N ALA A 193 -3.46 5.64 -5.20
CA ALA A 193 -4.34 6.40 -4.32
C ALA A 193 -3.57 6.96 -3.11
N PHE A 194 -2.65 6.16 -2.57
CA PHE A 194 -1.93 6.47 -1.33
C PHE A 194 -1.18 7.82 -1.34
N PRO A 195 -0.51 8.25 -2.43
CA PRO A 195 0.15 9.56 -2.46
C PRO A 195 -0.79 10.77 -2.51
N HIS A 196 -2.07 10.56 -2.82
CA HIS A 196 -3.00 11.62 -3.18
C HIS A 196 -4.16 11.79 -2.20
N PHE A 197 -4.51 10.74 -1.45
CA PHE A 197 -5.67 10.72 -0.58
C PHE A 197 -5.33 10.19 0.81
N ALA A 198 -5.95 10.77 1.84
CA ALA A 198 -6.07 10.08 3.12
C ALA A 198 -6.98 8.88 2.90
N LEU A 199 -6.44 7.68 3.12
CA LEU A 199 -7.17 6.44 2.83
C LEU A 199 -7.97 6.03 4.06
N ASP A 200 -9.30 6.05 3.92
CA ASP A 200 -10.22 5.39 4.84
C ASP A 200 -10.56 4.02 4.22
N ILE A 201 -10.04 2.96 4.82
CA ILE A 201 -10.17 1.61 4.28
C ILE A 201 -11.55 1.06 4.67
N ASP A 202 -12.40 0.85 3.66
CA ASP A 202 -13.71 0.24 3.87
C ASP A 202 -13.57 -1.15 4.52
N PRO A 203 -14.38 -1.48 5.56
CA PRO A 203 -14.36 -2.79 6.22
C PRO A 203 -14.60 -3.99 5.29
N ALA A 204 -15.15 -3.77 4.10
CA ALA A 204 -15.33 -4.79 3.07
C ALA A 204 -14.03 -5.19 2.36
N ILE A 205 -12.93 -4.45 2.53
CA ILE A 205 -11.64 -4.74 1.91
C ILE A 205 -10.83 -5.68 2.80
N ASP A 206 -10.38 -6.81 2.26
CA ASP A 206 -9.63 -7.81 3.03
C ASP A 206 -8.13 -7.54 3.02
N PHE A 207 -7.58 -7.09 1.88
CA PHE A 207 -6.16 -6.73 1.74
C PHE A 207 -6.00 -5.45 0.93
N VAL A 208 -5.02 -4.62 1.32
CA VAL A 208 -4.53 -3.51 0.49
C VAL A 208 -3.01 -3.56 0.43
N PHE A 209 -2.43 -3.24 -0.72
CA PHE A 209 -0.98 -3.08 -0.84
C PHE A 209 -0.58 -1.76 -1.50
N PHE A 210 0.61 -1.27 -1.14
CA PHE A 210 1.13 0.03 -1.51
C PHE A 210 2.62 -0.03 -1.81
N SER A 211 3.11 0.98 -2.54
CA SER A 211 4.55 1.25 -2.70
C SER A 211 4.85 2.67 -2.24
N ALA A 212 5.72 2.78 -1.23
CA ALA A 212 6.02 4.05 -0.58
C ALA A 212 6.79 5.02 -1.48
N TYR A 213 7.52 4.51 -2.49
CA TYR A 213 8.31 5.35 -3.40
C TYR A 213 7.49 6.26 -4.32
N LYS A 214 6.18 6.04 -4.42
CA LYS A 214 5.26 6.97 -5.08
C LYS A 214 4.71 8.04 -4.12
N MET A 215 4.94 7.88 -2.82
CA MET A 215 4.58 8.79 -1.74
C MET A 215 5.83 9.47 -1.14
N TYR A 216 6.79 9.85 -1.98
CA TYR A 216 8.00 10.60 -1.57
C TYR A 216 8.85 9.91 -0.48
N ALA A 217 8.72 8.59 -0.32
CA ALA A 217 9.48 7.78 0.62
C ALA A 217 10.43 6.82 -0.11
N PRO A 218 11.37 6.13 0.57
CA PRO A 218 12.22 5.15 -0.08
C PRO A 218 11.43 3.97 -0.67
N HIS A 219 12.11 3.13 -1.46
CA HIS A 219 11.53 1.89 -1.98
C HIS A 219 11.18 0.93 -0.82
N LEU A 220 9.92 0.97 -0.43
CA LEU A 220 9.28 0.09 0.54
C LEU A 220 7.91 -0.31 0.00
N GLY A 221 7.45 -1.48 0.41
CA GLY A 221 6.06 -1.89 0.29
C GLY A 221 5.35 -1.76 1.63
N PHE A 222 4.08 -1.40 1.60
CA PHE A 222 3.21 -1.48 2.78
C PHE A 222 1.98 -2.31 2.46
N TRP A 223 1.41 -2.94 3.48
CA TRP A 223 0.17 -3.67 3.34
C TRP A 223 -0.75 -3.44 4.52
N TYR A 224 -2.04 -3.60 4.25
CA TYR A 224 -3.12 -3.71 5.21
C TYR A 224 -3.81 -5.07 5.05
N ALA A 225 -4.25 -5.66 6.15
CA ALA A 225 -5.18 -6.78 6.15
C ALA A 225 -6.29 -6.58 7.19
N SER A 226 -7.52 -6.97 6.86
CA SER A 226 -8.63 -6.98 7.82
C SER A 226 -8.44 -8.08 8.86
N ASP A 227 -9.08 -7.95 10.03
CA ASP A 227 -9.02 -9.02 11.06
C ASP A 227 -9.53 -10.35 10.50
N ALA A 228 -10.62 -10.32 9.71
CA ALA A 228 -11.16 -11.52 9.08
C ALA A 228 -10.17 -12.18 8.12
N ALA A 229 -9.37 -11.38 7.40
CA ALA A 229 -8.34 -11.88 6.51
C ALA A 229 -7.14 -12.43 7.28
N LEU A 230 -6.72 -11.74 8.34
CA LEU A 230 -5.65 -12.20 9.24
C LEU A 230 -6.04 -13.53 9.90
N ASP A 231 -7.25 -13.62 10.46
CA ASP A 231 -7.73 -14.81 11.13
C ASP A 231 -7.89 -15.99 10.17
N ARG A 232 -8.35 -15.74 8.95
CA ARG A 232 -8.60 -16.80 7.98
C ARG A 232 -7.33 -17.33 7.33
N PHE A 233 -6.39 -16.45 7.02
CA PHE A 233 -5.28 -16.77 6.13
C PHE A 233 -3.92 -16.69 6.82
N VAL A 234 -3.78 -15.83 7.82
CA VAL A 234 -2.52 -15.58 8.52
C VAL A 234 -2.56 -16.24 9.90
N HIS A 235 -2.65 -17.57 9.88
CA HIS A 235 -2.47 -18.43 11.05
C HIS A 235 -1.20 -19.26 10.89
N CYS A 236 -0.33 -19.27 11.91
CA CYS A 236 0.88 -20.10 11.94
C CYS A 236 0.76 -21.03 13.14
N ASP A 237 0.30 -22.24 12.87
CA ASP A 237 0.41 -23.37 13.81
C ASP A 237 1.77 -24.08 13.68
N ASP A 238 2.82 -23.40 13.18
CA ASP A 238 4.17 -23.98 13.12
C ASP A 238 4.87 -23.84 14.49
N PRO A 239 5.05 -24.95 15.24
CA PRO A 239 5.72 -24.94 16.54
C PRO A 239 7.21 -24.57 16.45
N ASN A 240 7.79 -24.51 15.24
CA ASN A 240 9.18 -24.10 15.02
C ASN A 240 9.34 -22.60 14.82
N VAL A 241 8.26 -21.81 14.78
CA VAL A 241 8.31 -20.35 14.75
C VAL A 241 8.30 -19.81 16.19
N PRO A 242 9.45 -19.36 16.74
CA PRO A 242 9.51 -18.92 18.12
C PRO A 242 8.73 -17.61 18.29
N GLY A 243 7.73 -17.61 19.18
CA GLY A 243 7.06 -16.38 19.64
C GLY A 243 5.64 -16.15 19.14
N GLY A 244 4.97 -17.12 18.50
CA GLY A 244 3.52 -17.14 18.32
C GLY A 244 2.92 -16.04 17.43
N ASP A 245 3.72 -15.14 16.86
CA ASP A 245 3.24 -14.12 15.93
C ASP A 245 3.54 -14.53 14.48
N ALA A 246 2.68 -15.42 13.99
CA ALA A 246 2.56 -15.95 12.63
C ALA A 246 2.72 -14.95 11.49
N ARG A 247 2.39 -13.67 11.76
CA ARG A 247 2.18 -12.63 10.76
C ARG A 247 3.46 -12.27 9.99
N TYR A 248 4.62 -12.53 10.60
CA TYR A 248 5.93 -12.08 10.11
C TYR A 248 6.56 -12.96 9.03
N TRP A 249 6.08 -14.17 8.77
CA TRP A 249 6.74 -15.08 7.81
C TRP A 249 6.02 -15.23 6.46
N THR A 250 4.73 -14.93 6.38
CA THR A 250 3.94 -15.14 5.15
C THR A 250 4.00 -13.93 4.21
N ILE A 251 3.85 -12.70 4.75
CA ILE A 251 3.85 -11.46 3.94
C ILE A 251 5.11 -10.61 4.19
N GLU A 252 5.53 -10.44 5.46
CA GLU A 252 6.72 -9.64 5.82
C GLU A 252 8.02 -10.45 5.81
N SER A 253 8.31 -11.14 4.71
CA SER A 253 9.44 -12.07 4.65
C SER A 253 10.80 -11.39 4.85
N GLY A 254 11.64 -11.96 5.72
CA GLY A 254 13.05 -11.61 5.85
C GLY A 254 13.33 -10.32 6.63
N THR A 255 14.59 -9.89 6.59
CA THR A 255 15.02 -8.64 7.23
C THR A 255 14.47 -7.45 6.45
N GLN A 256 13.82 -6.52 7.14
CA GLN A 256 13.28 -5.31 6.52
C GLN A 256 14.37 -4.26 6.27
N SER A 257 14.16 -3.37 5.30
CA SER A 257 15.06 -2.23 5.05
C SER A 257 14.87 -1.17 6.15
N TYR A 258 15.73 -1.19 7.16
CA TYR A 258 15.64 -0.26 8.29
C TYR A 258 15.99 1.17 7.89
N GLU A 259 16.98 1.36 7.03
CA GLU A 259 17.29 2.66 6.44
C GLU A 259 16.08 3.19 5.64
N GLY A 260 15.40 2.33 4.89
CA GLY A 260 14.15 2.67 4.22
C GLY A 260 13.08 3.14 5.21
N LEU A 261 12.92 2.44 6.34
CA LEU A 261 11.95 2.81 7.38
C LEU A 261 12.31 4.14 8.06
N ALA A 262 13.59 4.42 8.28
CA ALA A 262 14.03 5.73 8.75
C ALA A 262 13.66 6.84 7.75
N GLY A 263 13.84 6.60 6.45
CA GLY A 263 13.41 7.53 5.39
C GLY A 263 11.89 7.69 5.30
N TRP A 264 11.13 6.61 5.51
CA TRP A 264 9.67 6.67 5.62
C TRP A 264 9.24 7.60 6.76
N LEU A 265 9.80 7.43 7.96
CA LEU A 265 9.51 8.31 9.09
C LEU A 265 9.93 9.76 8.82
N GLY A 266 10.99 9.98 8.03
CA GLY A 266 11.37 11.32 7.57
C GLY A 266 10.35 11.93 6.62
N THR A 267 9.74 11.11 5.78
CA THR A 267 8.64 11.50 4.88
C THR A 267 7.37 11.84 5.66
N VAL A 268 7.00 11.04 6.67
CA VAL A 268 5.88 11.34 7.57
C VAL A 268 6.10 12.68 8.28
N ALA A 269 7.31 12.92 8.78
CA ALA A 269 7.67 14.19 9.42
C ALA A 269 7.54 15.39 8.45
N TYR A 270 7.89 15.21 7.18
CA TYR A 270 7.70 16.24 6.15
C TYR A 270 6.21 16.60 5.98
N PHE A 271 5.33 15.61 5.84
CA PHE A 271 3.89 15.85 5.69
C PHE A 271 3.28 16.54 6.91
N ARG A 272 3.61 16.10 8.12
CA ARG A 272 3.17 16.77 9.36
C ARG A 272 3.66 18.22 9.45
N GLY A 273 4.88 18.49 8.99
CA GLY A 273 5.44 19.84 8.94
C GLY A 273 4.67 20.77 8.00
N ILE A 274 4.09 20.23 6.91
CA ILE A 274 3.21 21.01 6.02
C ILE A 274 1.87 21.32 6.71
N GLU A 275 1.28 20.37 7.42
CA GLU A 275 -0.01 20.55 8.10
C GLU A 275 0.05 21.57 9.25
N ALA A 276 1.20 21.64 9.94
CA ALA A 276 1.43 22.58 11.04
C ALA A 276 1.74 24.03 10.57
N ALA A 277 2.03 24.26 9.29
CA ALA A 277 2.30 25.60 8.78
C ALA A 277 0.99 26.40 8.65
N PRO A 278 0.90 27.64 9.19
CA PRO A 278 -0.30 28.45 9.05
C PRO A 278 -0.57 28.71 7.57
N ARG A 279 -1.73 28.25 7.09
CA ARG A 279 -2.21 28.54 5.73
C ARG A 279 -2.44 30.05 5.62
N ARG A 280 -1.42 30.82 5.21
CA ARG A 280 -1.62 32.21 4.78
C ARG A 280 -2.38 32.18 3.45
N CYS A 281 -3.70 32.19 3.53
CA CYS A 281 -4.54 32.47 2.38
C CYS A 281 -4.46 33.97 2.08
N THR A 282 -3.71 34.35 1.04
CA THR A 282 -3.62 35.73 0.55
C THR A 282 -4.63 36.04 -0.58
N ARG A 283 -5.69 35.22 -0.73
CA ARG A 283 -6.75 35.46 -1.73
C ARG A 283 -8.10 35.78 -1.08
N PRO A 284 -8.75 36.92 -1.40
CA PRO A 284 -9.95 37.41 -0.72
C PRO A 284 -11.25 36.76 -1.23
N ARG A 285 -11.31 35.42 -1.40
CA ARG A 285 -12.54 34.75 -1.89
C ARG A 285 -13.00 33.49 -1.14
N CYS A 286 -12.39 33.12 -0.01
CA CYS A 286 -12.85 31.97 0.78
C CYS A 286 -13.63 32.37 2.05
N ALA A 287 -14.44 33.43 1.98
CA ALA A 287 -15.41 33.78 3.00
C ALA A 287 -16.82 33.70 2.41
N ALA A 288 -17.30 32.49 2.14
CA ALA A 288 -18.73 32.21 1.98
C ALA A 288 -18.95 30.70 2.01
N THR A 289 -19.61 30.25 3.09
CA THR A 289 -20.46 29.05 3.29
C THR A 289 -20.12 28.27 4.56
N ARG A 290 -20.49 28.86 5.70
CA ARG A 290 -21.06 28.13 6.83
C ARG A 290 -22.28 28.91 7.31
N THR A 291 -23.46 28.40 6.95
CA THR A 291 -24.69 28.58 7.72
C THR A 291 -25.10 27.20 8.18
#